data_AF-A0A9Q1EGM9-F1
#
_entry.id   AF-A0A9Q1EGM9-F1
#
_cell.length_a   1.000
_cell.length_b   1.000
_cell.length_c   1.000
_cell.angle_alpha   90.00
_cell.angle_beta   90.00
_cell.angle_gamma   90.00
#
_symmetry.space_group_name_H-M   'P 1'
#
loop_
_entity.id
_entity.type
_entity.pdbx_description
1 polymer ?
#
loop_
_entity_poly.entity_id
_entity_poly.type
_entity_poly.pdbx_seq_one_letter_code
_entity_poly.pdbx_strand_id
1 'polypeptide(L)'
;MPNIKIFSGSSHQDLSQKIADRLGLELGKVVTKKFSNQETCVEIGESVRGEDVYIVQSGCGEINDNLMELLIMINACKIASASRVTAVIPCFPYARQDKKDKVGSRAPISAKLVANMLSVSGADHIITMDLHASQIQGFFDIPVDNLYAEPAVLKWIKENILEWKNCTIVSPDAGGAKRVTSIADRLNVDFALIHKERKKANEVDRMVLVGDVKDRVAILVDDMADTCGTICHAADKLLSAGATKVYAILTHGIFSGPAISRINNACFEAVVVTNTIPQEEKMKHCPKIQVIDISMILAEAIRRTHNGESVSYLFSHARLLFLCEDAAAGWYCASSGRKMRRSSGESSGSEQLTSRDLFAWFRSYLHGGTSSLLSTLTTLVTFPVYKTVFRQQLHSTLVRETVAQLYKEGPRKLYRGVVPPLLVKTLHGTLLFGLHDTFLHQLSPHGGGSIPGIALQVLAGIGTGVVEALVFTPFERVQNVLQNAGNDRSLPTLRSVLQCLRGESLTSGFYRAAVPVLARNALGNSLYFGLKDPTRDALRERGLSPGTSSFVSGMVNATAISLPLYPLSVLVANMQAQVGGGGGGGRGNAGRHCGNPGSAA
;
A
#
# COMPACT_ATOMS: atom_id res chain seq x y z
N MET A 1 -30.81 4.50 6.44
CA MET A 1 -29.64 5.02 5.71
C MET A 1 -30.12 6.26 4.96
N PRO A 2 -29.32 7.34 4.89
CA PRO A 2 -29.65 8.47 4.02
C PRO A 2 -29.84 7.99 2.58
N ASN A 3 -30.66 8.65 1.77
CA ASN A 3 -30.86 8.26 0.38
C ASN A 3 -29.67 8.73 -0.46
N ILE A 4 -29.33 7.99 -1.51
CA ILE A 4 -28.23 8.35 -2.40
C ILE A 4 -28.70 9.35 -3.46
N LYS A 5 -27.91 10.40 -3.70
CA LYS A 5 -28.14 11.38 -4.78
C LYS A 5 -26.87 11.62 -5.58
N ILE A 6 -26.97 11.64 -6.91
CA ILE A 6 -25.85 11.85 -7.81
C ILE A 6 -26.12 13.09 -8.65
N PHE A 7 -25.20 14.04 -8.65
CA PHE A 7 -25.25 15.22 -9.52
C PHE A 7 -24.06 15.21 -10.47
N SER A 8 -24.28 15.70 -11.68
CA SER A 8 -23.21 15.93 -12.66
C SER A 8 -22.86 17.41 -12.69
N GLY A 9 -21.56 17.72 -12.75
CA GLY A 9 -21.12 19.01 -13.28
C GLY A 9 -21.18 19.04 -14.81
N SER A 10 -20.71 20.14 -15.40
CA SER A 10 -20.67 20.37 -16.84
C SER A 10 -19.53 19.65 -17.57
N SER A 11 -18.51 19.16 -16.85
CA SER A 11 -17.28 18.61 -17.44
C SER A 11 -17.48 17.29 -18.19
N HIS A 12 -18.33 16.39 -17.68
CA HIS A 12 -18.50 15.05 -18.26
C HIS A 12 -19.87 14.42 -17.96
N GLN A 13 -20.95 14.92 -18.57
CA GLN A 13 -22.30 14.40 -18.34
C GLN A 13 -22.49 12.93 -18.76
N ASP A 14 -21.86 12.48 -19.84
CA ASP A 14 -21.96 11.07 -20.30
C ASP A 14 -21.48 10.07 -19.24
N LEU A 15 -20.33 10.32 -18.60
CA LEU A 15 -19.82 9.46 -17.53
C LEU A 15 -20.75 9.50 -16.32
N SER A 16 -21.22 10.68 -15.93
CA SER A 16 -22.17 10.83 -14.82
C SER A 16 -23.46 10.05 -15.08
N GLN A 17 -23.98 10.10 -16.32
CA GLN A 17 -25.18 9.36 -16.71
C GLN A 17 -24.94 7.85 -16.65
N LYS A 18 -23.82 7.36 -17.22
CA LYS A 18 -23.45 5.93 -17.15
C LYS A 18 -23.31 5.44 -15.70
N ILE A 19 -22.77 6.26 -14.81
CA ILE A 19 -22.68 5.93 -13.38
C ILE A 19 -24.09 5.85 -12.76
N ALA A 20 -24.96 6.80 -13.05
CA ALA A 20 -26.34 6.83 -12.55
C ALA A 20 -27.14 5.61 -13.06
N ASP A 21 -27.05 5.30 -14.35
CA ASP A 21 -27.71 4.15 -14.98
C ASP A 21 -27.29 2.83 -14.32
N ARG A 22 -25.98 2.65 -14.06
CA ARG A 22 -25.45 1.45 -13.38
C ARG A 22 -25.89 1.32 -11.92
N LEU A 23 -26.26 2.42 -11.29
CA LEU A 23 -26.82 2.44 -9.93
C LEU A 23 -28.36 2.38 -9.92
N GLY A 24 -29.01 2.42 -11.09
CA GLY A 24 -30.46 2.47 -11.21
C GLY A 24 -31.04 3.79 -10.69
N LEU A 25 -30.31 4.89 -10.86
CA LEU A 25 -30.67 6.22 -10.39
C LEU A 25 -30.79 7.19 -11.57
N GLU A 26 -31.59 8.24 -11.41
CA GLU A 26 -31.54 9.41 -12.28
C GLU A 26 -30.56 10.44 -11.72
N LEU A 27 -29.93 11.22 -12.59
CA LEU A 27 -29.14 12.37 -12.16
C LEU A 27 -30.06 13.41 -11.49
N GLY A 28 -29.59 13.91 -10.35
CA GLY A 28 -30.26 14.97 -9.62
C GLY A 28 -30.37 16.24 -10.46
N LYS A 29 -31.48 16.95 -10.30
CA LYS A 29 -31.78 18.18 -11.04
C LYS A 29 -30.84 19.29 -10.57
N VAL A 30 -30.03 19.79 -11.48
CA VAL A 30 -29.17 20.95 -11.25
C VAL A 30 -29.23 21.87 -12.47
N VAL A 31 -29.32 23.17 -12.21
CA VAL A 31 -29.18 24.21 -13.24
C VAL A 31 -27.79 24.78 -13.11
N THR A 32 -26.91 24.43 -14.05
CA THR A 32 -25.56 24.97 -14.18
C THR A 32 -25.49 25.88 -15.40
N LYS A 33 -25.13 27.15 -15.20
CA LYS A 33 -24.97 28.13 -16.29
C LYS A 33 -23.81 29.09 -16.02
N LYS A 34 -23.31 29.73 -17.06
CA LYS A 34 -22.38 30.86 -16.94
C LYS A 34 -23.09 32.18 -17.20
N PHE A 35 -22.89 33.15 -16.32
CA PHE A 35 -23.29 34.53 -16.58
C PHE A 35 -22.42 35.17 -17.67
N SER A 36 -22.88 36.28 -18.25
CA SER A 36 -22.16 36.96 -19.34
C SER A 36 -20.75 37.43 -18.93
N ASN A 37 -20.51 37.66 -17.64
CA ASN A 37 -19.21 38.02 -17.06
C ASN A 37 -18.35 36.80 -16.68
N GLN A 38 -18.71 35.59 -17.12
CA GLN A 38 -18.01 34.31 -16.88
C GLN A 38 -18.16 33.72 -15.46
N GLU A 39 -18.93 34.35 -14.57
CA GLU A 39 -19.24 33.75 -13.27
C GLU A 39 -20.10 32.48 -13.44
N THR A 40 -19.76 31.46 -12.67
CA THR A 40 -20.49 30.20 -12.66
C THR A 40 -21.68 30.30 -11.70
N CYS A 41 -22.86 29.99 -12.19
CA CYS A 41 -24.11 29.97 -11.44
C CYS A 41 -24.62 28.52 -11.36
N VAL A 42 -24.88 28.07 -10.13
CA VAL A 42 -25.36 26.72 -9.83
C VAL A 42 -26.58 26.84 -8.94
N GLU A 43 -27.64 26.12 -9.30
CA GLU A 43 -28.85 25.99 -8.50
C GLU A 43 -29.25 24.52 -8.40
N ILE A 44 -29.27 23.98 -7.18
CA ILE A 44 -29.72 22.61 -6.91
C ILE A 44 -31.25 22.59 -6.99
N GLY A 45 -31.80 21.90 -7.98
CA GLY A 45 -33.23 21.91 -8.33
C GLY A 45 -34.10 20.93 -7.53
N GLU A 46 -33.55 20.30 -6.50
CA GLU A 46 -34.25 19.37 -5.61
C GLU A 46 -33.68 19.40 -4.19
N SER A 47 -34.45 18.92 -3.21
CA SER A 47 -33.99 18.86 -1.82
C SER A 47 -32.92 17.78 -1.63
N VAL A 48 -31.79 18.16 -1.03
CA VAL A 48 -30.69 17.26 -0.65
C VAL A 48 -30.55 17.10 0.88
N ARG A 49 -31.50 17.63 1.66
CA ARG A 49 -31.45 17.62 3.12
C ARG A 49 -31.42 16.17 3.67
N GLY A 50 -30.37 15.85 4.41
CA GLY A 50 -30.18 14.53 5.02
C GLY A 50 -29.77 13.43 4.02
N GLU A 51 -29.49 13.78 2.76
CA GLU A 51 -29.10 12.81 1.73
C GLU A 51 -27.57 12.62 1.66
N ASP A 52 -27.14 11.49 1.09
CA ASP A 52 -25.74 11.18 0.78
C ASP A 52 -25.44 11.55 -0.68
N VAL A 53 -24.77 12.68 -0.86
CA VAL A 53 -24.64 13.36 -2.14
C VAL A 53 -23.28 13.04 -2.77
N TYR A 54 -23.31 12.66 -4.05
CA TYR A 54 -22.13 12.43 -4.88
C TYR A 54 -22.13 13.41 -6.05
N ILE A 55 -21.08 14.22 -6.18
CA ILE A 55 -20.94 15.19 -7.27
C ILE A 55 -19.83 14.70 -8.20
N VAL A 56 -20.19 14.36 -9.43
CA VAL A 56 -19.26 13.86 -10.45
C VAL A 56 -18.77 15.04 -11.30
N GLN A 57 -17.47 15.33 -11.20
CA GLN A 57 -16.82 16.36 -12.01
C GLN A 57 -15.35 15.99 -12.25
N SER A 58 -14.94 15.93 -13.53
CA SER A 58 -13.54 15.69 -13.91
C SER A 58 -12.76 16.98 -14.14
N GLY A 59 -11.47 17.00 -13.85
CA GLY A 59 -10.55 18.13 -14.08
C GLY A 59 -10.07 18.25 -15.53
N CYS A 60 -10.99 18.30 -16.50
CA CYS A 60 -10.68 18.43 -17.94
C CYS A 60 -11.29 19.68 -18.56
N GLY A 61 -11.03 19.95 -19.85
CA GLY A 61 -11.53 21.14 -20.55
C GLY A 61 -11.00 22.44 -19.94
N GLU A 62 -11.90 23.40 -19.68
CA GLU A 62 -11.59 24.60 -18.90
C GLU A 62 -11.49 24.25 -17.41
N ILE A 63 -10.31 23.78 -17.01
CA ILE A 63 -10.04 23.20 -15.69
C ILE A 63 -10.45 24.09 -14.52
N ASN A 64 -10.30 25.41 -14.66
CA ASN A 64 -10.63 26.38 -13.60
C ASN A 64 -12.14 26.54 -13.43
N ASP A 65 -12.87 26.60 -14.54
CA ASP A 65 -14.32 26.70 -14.52
C ASP A 65 -14.93 25.45 -13.92
N ASN A 66 -14.44 24.27 -14.33
CA ASN A 66 -14.91 22.98 -13.81
C ASN A 66 -14.59 22.80 -12.33
N LEU A 67 -13.42 23.28 -11.88
CA LEU A 67 -13.07 23.30 -10.46
C LEU A 67 -13.98 24.24 -9.67
N MET A 68 -14.21 25.47 -10.16
CA MET A 68 -15.08 26.43 -9.48
C MET A 68 -16.53 25.94 -9.42
N GLU A 69 -17.05 25.36 -10.51
CA GLU A 69 -18.37 24.74 -10.54
C GLU A 69 -18.52 23.65 -9.49
N LEU A 70 -17.53 22.75 -9.38
CA LEU A 70 -17.52 21.69 -8.37
C LEU A 70 -17.54 22.26 -6.95
N LEU A 71 -16.69 23.26 -6.66
CA LEU A 71 -16.63 23.90 -5.34
C LEU A 71 -17.97 24.57 -4.98
N ILE A 72 -18.61 25.22 -5.94
CA ILE A 72 -19.92 25.86 -5.74
C ILE A 72 -21.00 24.79 -5.49
N MET A 73 -21.02 23.70 -6.26
CA MET A 73 -21.96 22.59 -6.06
C MET A 73 -21.79 21.93 -4.68
N ILE A 74 -20.54 21.67 -4.25
CA ILE A 74 -20.26 21.10 -2.92
C ILE A 74 -20.80 22.02 -1.83
N ASN A 75 -20.48 23.32 -1.90
CA ASN A 75 -20.93 24.29 -0.92
C ASN A 75 -22.46 24.43 -0.90
N ALA A 76 -23.11 24.45 -2.07
CA ALA A 76 -24.58 24.50 -2.19
C ALA A 76 -25.24 23.30 -1.49
N CYS A 77 -24.73 22.09 -1.72
CA CYS A 77 -25.22 20.88 -1.05
C CYS A 77 -24.97 20.90 0.46
N LYS A 78 -23.79 21.39 0.89
CA LYS A 78 -23.43 21.47 2.31
C LYS A 78 -24.35 22.40 3.09
N ILE A 79 -24.58 23.62 2.60
CA ILE A 79 -25.47 24.59 3.27
C ILE A 79 -26.95 24.20 3.14
N ALA A 80 -27.33 23.44 2.11
CA ALA A 80 -28.64 22.80 1.98
C ALA A 80 -28.84 21.61 2.92
N SER A 81 -27.92 21.37 3.86
CA SER A 81 -27.98 20.36 4.90
C SER A 81 -27.91 18.92 4.38
N ALA A 82 -27.14 18.65 3.33
CA ALA A 82 -26.77 17.29 2.96
C ALA A 82 -26.10 16.56 4.15
N SER A 83 -26.38 15.26 4.30
CA SER A 83 -25.78 14.47 5.38
C SER A 83 -24.28 14.27 5.15
N ARG A 84 -23.89 14.05 3.89
CA ARG A 84 -22.51 13.86 3.46
C ARG A 84 -22.38 14.31 2.00
N VAL A 85 -21.26 14.94 1.67
CA VAL A 85 -20.94 15.33 0.28
C VAL A 85 -19.63 14.67 -0.15
N THR A 86 -19.71 13.79 -1.14
CA THR A 86 -18.56 13.11 -1.76
C THR A 86 -18.26 13.76 -3.12
N ALA A 87 -17.03 14.23 -3.30
CA ALA A 87 -16.58 14.68 -4.62
C ALA A 87 -15.99 13.50 -5.40
N VAL A 88 -16.60 13.16 -6.54
CA VAL A 88 -16.14 12.12 -7.44
C VAL A 88 -15.39 12.80 -8.59
N ILE A 89 -14.06 12.70 -8.56
CA ILE A 89 -13.15 13.45 -9.43
C ILE A 89 -12.30 12.46 -10.24
N PRO A 90 -12.78 11.95 -11.39
CA PRO A 90 -12.10 10.90 -12.16
C PRO A 90 -10.66 11.29 -12.55
N CYS A 91 -10.45 12.51 -13.05
CA CYS A 91 -9.10 13.08 -13.26
C CYS A 91 -8.90 14.26 -12.31
N PHE A 92 -7.99 14.12 -11.34
CA PHE A 92 -7.78 15.14 -10.32
C PHE A 92 -7.11 16.41 -10.89
N PRO A 93 -7.69 17.61 -10.71
CA PRO A 93 -7.16 18.83 -11.30
C PRO A 93 -5.83 19.24 -10.64
N TYR A 94 -4.92 19.80 -11.43
CA TYR A 94 -3.59 20.24 -10.98
C TYR A 94 -2.67 19.16 -10.39
N ALA A 95 -2.98 17.86 -10.59
CA ALA A 95 -2.23 16.75 -9.96
C ALA A 95 -0.72 16.73 -10.27
N ARG A 96 -0.28 17.26 -11.42
CA ARG A 96 1.15 17.37 -11.79
C ARG A 96 1.91 18.46 -11.01
N GLN A 97 1.22 19.31 -10.26
CA GLN A 97 1.79 20.40 -9.45
C GLN A 97 1.75 20.01 -7.95
N ASP A 98 2.26 18.83 -7.62
CA ASP A 98 2.26 18.19 -6.31
C ASP A 98 3.49 18.51 -5.46
N LYS A 99 4.56 19.03 -6.05
CA LYS A 99 5.82 19.34 -5.35
C LYS A 99 6.54 20.56 -5.92
N LYS A 100 7.50 21.06 -5.16
CA LYS A 100 8.46 22.07 -5.64
C LYS A 100 9.62 21.37 -6.34
N ASP A 101 9.54 21.24 -7.66
CA ASP A 101 10.45 20.41 -8.46
C ASP A 101 11.93 20.79 -8.42
N LYS A 102 12.27 22.05 -8.09
CA LYS A 102 13.68 22.50 -7.99
C LYS A 102 13.94 23.14 -6.64
N VAL A 103 15.12 22.84 -6.09
CA VAL A 103 15.67 23.54 -4.92
C VAL A 103 15.73 25.04 -5.23
N GLY A 104 15.03 25.85 -4.44
CA GLY A 104 14.91 27.30 -4.66
C GLY A 104 13.79 27.75 -5.61
N SER A 105 13.02 26.83 -6.20
CA SER A 105 11.84 27.21 -7.00
C SER A 105 10.75 27.81 -6.11
N ARG A 106 10.23 28.97 -6.51
CA ARG A 106 9.08 29.64 -5.89
C ARG A 106 7.75 29.20 -6.50
N ALA A 107 7.68 27.96 -6.99
CA ALA A 107 6.46 27.38 -7.55
C ALA A 107 5.43 27.06 -6.46
N PRO A 108 4.12 27.18 -6.77
CA PRO A 108 3.05 26.73 -5.89
C PRO A 108 2.99 25.19 -5.84
N ILE A 109 2.38 24.65 -4.78
CA ILE A 109 1.92 23.26 -4.73
C ILE A 109 0.42 23.30 -4.98
N SER A 110 0.03 23.50 -6.24
CA SER A 110 -1.36 23.77 -6.62
C SER A 110 -2.28 22.58 -6.31
N ALA A 111 -1.80 21.35 -6.38
CA ALA A 111 -2.57 20.18 -5.95
C ALA A 111 -2.98 20.25 -4.46
N LYS A 112 -2.10 20.78 -3.59
CA LYS A 112 -2.44 21.01 -2.17
C LYS A 112 -3.42 22.18 -2.00
N LEU A 113 -3.29 23.23 -2.80
CA LEU A 113 -4.27 24.32 -2.82
C LEU A 113 -5.66 23.81 -3.22
N VAL A 114 -5.75 23.01 -4.27
CA VAL A 114 -7.00 22.35 -4.70
C VAL A 114 -7.58 21.48 -3.59
N ALA A 115 -6.76 20.66 -2.94
CA ALA A 115 -7.20 19.85 -1.80
C ALA A 115 -7.80 20.71 -0.67
N ASN A 116 -7.14 21.82 -0.33
CA ASN A 116 -7.65 22.75 0.67
C ASN A 116 -8.98 23.39 0.26
N MET A 117 -9.13 23.79 -1.02
CA MET A 117 -10.36 24.38 -1.53
C MET A 117 -11.53 23.39 -1.47
N LEU A 118 -11.30 22.13 -1.85
CA LEU A 118 -12.31 21.07 -1.74
C LEU A 118 -12.72 20.84 -0.28
N SER A 119 -11.75 20.72 0.63
CA SER A 119 -12.02 20.55 2.06
C SER A 119 -12.82 21.72 2.64
N VAL A 120 -12.42 22.97 2.37
CA VAL A 120 -13.11 24.15 2.92
C VAL A 120 -14.48 24.38 2.28
N SER A 121 -14.70 23.95 1.03
CA SER A 121 -16.02 23.99 0.39
C SER A 121 -17.04 23.04 1.05
N GLY A 122 -16.57 22.08 1.85
CA GLY A 122 -17.42 21.17 2.63
C GLY A 122 -17.48 19.74 2.12
N ALA A 123 -16.52 19.31 1.29
CA ALA A 123 -16.39 17.91 0.91
C ALA A 123 -16.03 17.05 2.13
N ASP A 124 -16.74 15.95 2.33
CA ASP A 124 -16.52 15.01 3.42
C ASP A 124 -15.71 13.79 2.98
N HIS A 125 -15.66 13.53 1.67
CA HIS A 125 -15.00 12.37 1.08
C HIS A 125 -14.61 12.64 -0.39
N ILE A 126 -13.50 12.05 -0.85
CA ILE A 126 -13.04 12.15 -2.25
C ILE A 126 -12.96 10.75 -2.86
N ILE A 127 -13.51 10.57 -4.05
CA ILE A 127 -13.28 9.39 -4.90
C ILE A 127 -12.57 9.88 -6.16
N THR A 128 -11.41 9.31 -6.49
CA THR A 128 -10.62 9.70 -7.67
C THR A 128 -9.98 8.48 -8.31
N MET A 129 -9.37 8.62 -9.49
CA MET A 129 -8.72 7.52 -10.20
C MET A 129 -7.30 7.89 -10.58
N ASP A 130 -6.35 6.97 -10.36
CA ASP A 130 -4.93 7.06 -10.73
C ASP A 130 -4.30 8.43 -10.50
N LEU A 131 -4.33 8.92 -9.25
CA LEU A 131 -3.61 10.13 -8.86
C LEU A 131 -2.16 10.11 -9.38
N HIS A 132 -1.75 11.21 -10.03
CA HIS A 132 -0.40 11.39 -10.58
C HIS A 132 0.70 11.03 -9.58
N ALA A 133 0.49 11.44 -8.32
CA ALA A 133 1.31 11.06 -7.18
C ALA A 133 0.41 10.56 -6.05
N SER A 134 0.69 9.37 -5.51
CA SER A 134 -0.10 8.79 -4.42
C SER A 134 -0.06 9.65 -3.14
N GLN A 135 0.96 10.50 -2.99
CA GLN A 135 1.13 11.44 -1.88
C GLN A 135 0.01 12.50 -1.82
N ILE A 136 -0.70 12.75 -2.94
CA ILE A 136 -1.81 13.70 -2.97
C ILE A 136 -2.93 13.27 -2.00
N GLN A 137 -3.08 11.96 -1.70
CA GLN A 137 -3.99 11.51 -0.65
C GLN A 137 -3.68 12.16 0.71
N GLY A 138 -2.40 12.34 1.04
CA GLY A 138 -1.96 13.01 2.26
C GLY A 138 -2.09 14.54 2.23
N PHE A 139 -2.62 15.12 1.16
CA PHE A 139 -2.98 16.55 1.14
C PHE A 139 -4.32 16.83 1.79
N PHE A 140 -5.17 15.80 1.90
CA PHE A 140 -6.48 15.83 2.53
C PHE A 140 -6.42 15.29 3.96
N ASP A 141 -7.24 15.88 4.83
CA ASP A 141 -7.55 15.32 6.16
C ASP A 141 -8.83 14.46 6.13
N ILE A 142 -9.64 14.60 5.08
CA ILE A 142 -10.80 13.75 4.78
C ILE A 142 -10.36 12.48 4.03
N PRO A 143 -11.14 11.38 4.09
CA PRO A 143 -10.76 10.15 3.41
C PRO A 143 -10.75 10.33 1.87
N VAL A 144 -9.82 9.64 1.22
CA VAL A 144 -9.64 9.66 -0.23
C VAL A 144 -9.54 8.24 -0.74
N ASP A 145 -10.53 7.82 -1.53
CA ASP A 145 -10.49 6.56 -2.27
C ASP A 145 -9.84 6.80 -3.64
N ASN A 146 -8.55 6.48 -3.75
CA ASN A 146 -7.82 6.50 -5.02
C ASN A 146 -7.96 5.15 -5.73
N LEU A 147 -8.84 5.10 -6.72
CA LEU A 147 -9.09 3.94 -7.57
C LEU A 147 -7.97 3.77 -8.61
N TYR A 148 -7.84 2.57 -9.19
CA TYR A 148 -6.83 2.26 -10.19
C TYR A 148 -7.47 1.69 -11.45
N ALA A 149 -7.07 2.17 -12.62
CA ALA A 149 -7.47 1.57 -13.90
C ALA A 149 -6.66 0.31 -14.24
N GLU A 150 -5.58 0.02 -13.49
CA GLU A 150 -4.70 -1.14 -13.69
C GLU A 150 -5.46 -2.46 -13.95
N PRO A 151 -6.50 -2.85 -13.19
CA PRO A 151 -7.24 -4.09 -13.47
C PRO A 151 -7.95 -4.08 -14.83
N ALA A 152 -8.49 -2.93 -15.27
CA ALA A 152 -9.13 -2.79 -16.57
C ALA A 152 -8.11 -2.76 -17.72
N VAL A 153 -6.96 -2.12 -17.50
CA VAL A 153 -5.82 -2.12 -18.42
C VAL A 153 -5.29 -3.54 -18.64
N LEU A 154 -5.11 -4.32 -17.57
CA LEU A 154 -4.65 -5.71 -17.65
C LEU A 154 -5.62 -6.59 -18.45
N LYS A 155 -6.93 -6.37 -18.27
CA LYS A 155 -7.97 -7.06 -19.06
C LYS A 155 -7.84 -6.69 -20.54
N TRP A 156 -7.79 -5.39 -20.84
CA TRP A 156 -7.69 -4.90 -22.21
C TRP A 156 -6.45 -5.46 -22.93
N ILE A 157 -5.28 -5.46 -22.28
CA ILE A 157 -4.04 -6.02 -22.85
C ILE A 157 -4.22 -7.48 -23.23
N LYS A 158 -4.77 -8.31 -22.32
CA LYS A 158 -4.94 -9.75 -22.53
C LYS A 158 -5.94 -10.08 -23.64
N GLU A 159 -6.95 -9.23 -23.84
CA GLU A 159 -8.02 -9.43 -24.81
C GLU A 159 -7.67 -8.89 -26.21
N ASN A 160 -6.82 -7.85 -26.30
CA ASN A 160 -6.60 -7.11 -27.55
C ASN A 160 -5.20 -7.27 -28.14
N ILE A 161 -4.20 -7.69 -27.36
CA ILE A 161 -2.82 -7.87 -27.85
C ILE A 161 -2.51 -9.36 -27.84
N LEU A 162 -2.40 -9.99 -29.03
CA LEU A 162 -2.17 -11.43 -29.15
C LEU A 162 -0.84 -11.87 -28.51
N GLU A 163 0.21 -11.07 -28.70
CA GLU A 163 1.57 -11.34 -28.24
C GLU A 163 1.84 -10.83 -26.82
N TRP A 164 0.79 -10.55 -26.02
CA TRP A 164 0.95 -9.94 -24.70
C TRP A 164 1.86 -10.73 -23.75
N LYS A 165 1.97 -12.06 -23.91
CA LYS A 165 2.84 -12.90 -23.07
C LYS A 165 4.33 -12.65 -23.25
N ASN A 166 4.72 -12.08 -24.40
CA ASN A 166 6.10 -11.79 -24.76
C ASN A 166 6.32 -10.27 -24.96
N CYS A 167 5.39 -9.44 -24.48
CA CYS A 167 5.52 -7.99 -24.60
C CYS A 167 6.50 -7.42 -23.55
N THR A 168 6.86 -6.16 -23.71
CA THR A 168 7.60 -5.38 -22.71
C THR A 168 6.76 -4.17 -22.32
N ILE A 169 6.51 -3.99 -21.02
CA ILE A 169 5.80 -2.79 -20.50
C ILE A 169 6.82 -1.67 -20.31
N VAL A 170 6.57 -0.52 -20.93
CA VAL A 170 7.56 0.57 -21.00
C VAL A 170 7.04 1.81 -20.28
N SER A 171 7.87 2.39 -19.41
CA SER A 171 7.59 3.71 -18.84
C SER A 171 8.19 4.81 -19.71
N PRO A 172 7.42 5.87 -20.06
CA PRO A 172 7.93 7.00 -20.85
C PRO A 172 8.88 7.91 -20.07
N ASP A 173 8.91 7.81 -18.73
CA ASP A 173 9.82 8.55 -17.86
C ASP A 173 10.24 7.75 -16.62
N ALA A 174 11.10 8.34 -15.79
CA ALA A 174 11.56 7.69 -14.57
C ALA A 174 10.52 7.65 -13.44
N GLY A 175 9.52 8.54 -13.46
CA GLY A 175 8.48 8.63 -12.45
C GLY A 175 7.47 7.48 -12.54
N GLY A 176 7.17 7.03 -13.76
CA GLY A 176 6.25 5.93 -14.02
C GLY A 176 6.81 4.52 -13.76
N ALA A 177 8.05 4.38 -13.28
CA ALA A 177 8.72 3.10 -13.08
C ALA A 177 7.88 2.11 -12.23
N LYS A 178 7.33 2.58 -11.10
CA LYS A 178 6.52 1.73 -10.20
C LYS A 178 5.24 1.23 -10.87
N ARG A 179 4.65 2.04 -11.74
CA ARG A 179 3.41 1.70 -12.45
C ARG A 179 3.65 0.58 -13.45
N VAL A 180 4.71 0.71 -14.24
CA VAL A 180 5.03 -0.31 -15.26
C VAL A 180 5.51 -1.61 -14.65
N THR A 181 6.30 -1.57 -13.57
CA THR A 181 6.72 -2.79 -12.88
C THR A 181 5.53 -3.53 -12.27
N SER A 182 4.56 -2.83 -11.67
CA SER A 182 3.34 -3.47 -11.14
C SER A 182 2.56 -4.22 -12.22
N ILE A 183 2.38 -3.59 -13.39
CA ILE A 183 1.69 -4.21 -14.53
C ILE A 183 2.49 -5.38 -15.09
N ALA A 184 3.81 -5.21 -15.27
CA ALA A 184 4.71 -6.23 -15.79
C ALA A 184 4.73 -7.47 -14.88
N ASP A 185 4.84 -7.29 -13.56
CA ASP A 185 4.82 -8.37 -12.57
C ASP A 185 3.49 -9.15 -12.61
N ARG A 186 2.35 -8.46 -12.76
CA ARG A 186 1.02 -9.10 -12.85
C ARG A 186 0.78 -9.82 -14.18
N LEU A 187 1.43 -9.39 -15.24
CA LEU A 187 1.41 -10.08 -16.54
C LEU A 187 2.50 -11.15 -16.64
N ASN A 188 3.48 -11.15 -15.71
CA ASN A 188 4.69 -11.95 -15.74
C ASN A 188 5.48 -11.75 -17.06
N VAL A 189 5.74 -10.48 -17.39
CA VAL A 189 6.47 -10.04 -18.59
C VAL A 189 7.59 -9.06 -18.22
N ASP A 190 8.45 -8.74 -19.18
CA ASP A 190 9.55 -7.81 -18.96
C ASP A 190 9.07 -6.34 -18.92
N PHE A 191 9.87 -5.47 -18.30
CA PHE A 191 9.64 -4.03 -18.34
C PHE A 191 10.88 -3.28 -18.84
N ALA A 192 10.65 -2.10 -19.41
CA ALA A 192 11.69 -1.15 -19.79
C ALA A 192 11.33 0.27 -19.35
N LEU A 193 12.32 1.15 -19.35
CA LEU A 193 12.17 2.52 -18.90
C LEU A 193 12.90 3.46 -19.85
N ILE A 194 12.24 4.55 -20.21
CA ILE A 194 12.84 5.63 -20.98
C ILE A 194 13.20 6.75 -20.02
N HIS A 195 14.48 7.13 -20.01
CA HIS A 195 14.95 8.30 -19.29
C HIS A 195 15.29 9.41 -20.28
N LYS A 196 14.67 10.57 -20.10
CA LYS A 196 14.99 11.76 -20.87
C LYS A 196 16.10 12.55 -20.17
N GLU A 197 17.31 12.48 -20.72
CA GLU A 197 18.41 13.33 -20.29
C GLU A 197 18.17 14.75 -20.83
N ARG A 198 17.91 15.69 -19.92
CA ARG A 198 17.82 17.12 -20.26
C ARG A 198 19.22 17.73 -20.27
N LYS A 199 19.68 18.17 -21.44
CA LYS A 199 20.93 18.94 -21.55
C LYS A 199 20.65 20.45 -21.53
N LYS A 200 21.71 21.25 -21.37
CA LYS A 200 21.64 22.73 -21.29
C LYS A 200 20.99 23.33 -22.56
N ALA A 201 20.55 24.58 -22.45
CA ALA A 201 19.96 25.34 -23.56
C ALA A 201 20.84 25.22 -24.83
N ASN A 202 20.20 24.88 -25.95
CA ASN A 202 20.74 24.68 -27.32
C ASN A 202 21.20 23.27 -27.73
N GLU A 203 21.03 22.22 -26.91
CA GLU A 203 21.18 20.82 -27.35
C GLU A 203 19.83 20.07 -27.36
N VAL A 204 19.62 19.19 -28.34
CA VAL A 204 18.43 18.33 -28.43
C VAL A 204 18.48 17.28 -27.30
N ASP A 205 17.41 17.20 -26.50
CA ASP A 205 17.29 16.23 -25.41
C ASP A 205 17.45 14.78 -25.91
N ARG A 206 18.24 13.96 -25.20
CA ARG A 206 18.47 12.55 -25.56
C ARG A 206 17.57 11.63 -24.74
N MET A 207 16.88 10.70 -25.39
CA MET A 207 16.16 9.60 -24.72
C MET A 207 17.02 8.35 -24.64
N VAL A 208 17.25 7.87 -23.42
CA VAL A 208 17.96 6.64 -23.11
C VAL A 208 16.93 5.57 -22.75
N LEU A 209 16.99 4.42 -23.42
CA LEU A 209 16.16 3.25 -23.10
C LEU A 209 16.97 2.30 -22.21
N VAL A 210 16.36 1.87 -21.11
CA VAL A 210 16.90 0.86 -20.19
C VAL A 210 15.93 -0.32 -20.17
N GLY A 211 16.41 -1.51 -20.54
CA GLY A 211 15.59 -2.72 -20.73
C GLY A 211 15.60 -3.18 -22.19
N ASP A 212 15.18 -4.42 -22.42
CA ASP A 212 15.12 -5.03 -23.75
C ASP A 212 13.70 -4.97 -24.34
N VAL A 213 13.62 -4.52 -25.58
CA VAL A 213 12.37 -4.39 -26.35
C VAL A 213 12.50 -5.00 -27.75
N LYS A 214 13.66 -5.58 -28.07
CA LYS A 214 13.97 -6.05 -29.42
C LYS A 214 13.10 -7.26 -29.76
N ASP A 215 12.51 -7.24 -30.95
CA ASP A 215 11.65 -8.30 -31.51
C ASP A 215 10.43 -8.60 -30.61
N ARG A 216 9.98 -7.62 -29.83
CA ARG A 216 8.83 -7.71 -28.91
C ARG A 216 7.84 -6.56 -29.12
N VAL A 217 6.59 -6.79 -28.73
CA VAL A 217 5.59 -5.72 -28.62
C VAL A 217 5.92 -4.84 -27.43
N ALA A 218 6.01 -3.52 -27.62
CA ALA A 218 6.26 -2.57 -26.55
C ALA A 218 4.95 -1.84 -26.19
N ILE A 219 4.60 -1.80 -24.90
CA ILE A 219 3.39 -1.14 -24.41
C ILE A 219 3.80 0.02 -23.51
N LEU A 220 3.72 1.25 -24.00
CA LEU A 220 3.94 2.45 -23.21
C LEU A 220 2.78 2.64 -22.24
N VAL A 221 3.06 2.76 -20.94
CA VAL A 221 2.02 3.00 -19.93
C VAL A 221 2.36 4.25 -19.12
N ASP A 222 1.40 5.18 -19.07
CA ASP A 222 1.48 6.40 -18.26
C ASP A 222 0.16 6.71 -17.57
N ASP A 223 0.15 7.57 -16.54
CA ASP A 223 -1.10 7.99 -15.90
C ASP A 223 -1.87 8.96 -16.79
N MET A 224 -1.18 9.88 -17.47
CA MET A 224 -1.83 10.87 -18.32
C MET A 224 -0.96 11.30 -19.49
N ALA A 225 -1.58 11.63 -20.62
CA ALA A 225 -0.88 12.33 -21.70
C ALA A 225 -1.63 13.59 -22.13
N ASP A 226 -0.86 14.68 -22.21
CA ASP A 226 -1.34 16.01 -22.55
C ASP A 226 -1.04 16.32 -24.03
N THR A 227 0.08 16.99 -24.34
CA THR A 227 0.44 17.30 -25.74
C THR A 227 1.03 16.12 -26.53
N CYS A 228 1.15 14.95 -25.90
CA CYS A 228 1.72 13.71 -26.45
C CYS A 228 3.15 13.78 -27.00
N GLY A 229 3.91 14.87 -26.77
CA GLY A 229 5.28 14.98 -27.29
C GLY A 229 6.21 13.89 -26.75
N THR A 230 6.22 13.70 -25.42
CA THR A 230 7.07 12.69 -24.77
C THR A 230 6.74 11.28 -25.24
N ILE A 231 5.45 10.92 -25.29
CA ILE A 231 5.03 9.56 -25.63
C ILE A 231 5.26 9.23 -27.11
N CYS A 232 5.11 10.19 -28.02
CA CYS A 232 5.41 9.99 -29.44
C CYS A 232 6.91 9.75 -29.66
N HIS A 233 7.77 10.58 -29.06
CA HIS A 233 9.22 10.37 -29.13
C HIS A 233 9.68 9.06 -28.47
N ALA A 234 9.00 8.65 -27.40
CA ALA A 234 9.22 7.35 -26.77
C ALA A 234 8.89 6.20 -27.74
N ALA A 235 7.79 6.32 -28.50
CA ALA A 235 7.42 5.33 -29.51
C ALA A 235 8.46 5.21 -30.63
N ASP A 236 8.93 6.34 -31.16
CA ASP A 236 9.99 6.36 -32.18
C ASP A 236 11.29 5.70 -31.66
N LYS A 237 11.61 5.94 -30.39
CA LYS A 237 12.78 5.36 -29.73
C LYS A 237 12.65 3.85 -29.55
N LEU A 238 11.45 3.35 -29.25
CA LEU A 238 11.16 1.92 -29.12
C LEU A 238 11.25 1.20 -30.46
N LEU A 239 10.69 1.78 -31.53
CA LEU A 239 10.86 1.24 -32.88
C LEU A 239 12.34 1.22 -33.29
N SER A 240 13.07 2.30 -33.04
CA SER A 240 14.52 2.36 -33.33
C SER A 240 15.34 1.33 -32.55
N ALA A 241 14.82 0.85 -31.41
CA ALA A 241 15.43 -0.19 -30.59
C ALA A 241 14.99 -1.61 -30.99
N GLY A 242 14.14 -1.75 -32.01
CA GLY A 242 13.71 -3.04 -32.57
C GLY A 242 12.38 -3.56 -32.05
N ALA A 243 11.53 -2.73 -31.43
CA ALA A 243 10.17 -3.14 -31.05
C ALA A 243 9.33 -3.46 -32.30
N THR A 244 8.55 -4.54 -32.27
CA THR A 244 7.73 -5.00 -33.40
C THR A 244 6.52 -4.09 -33.63
N LYS A 245 5.84 -3.73 -32.53
CA LYS A 245 4.69 -2.82 -32.50
C LYS A 245 4.75 -2.00 -31.23
N VAL A 246 4.19 -0.80 -31.26
CA VAL A 246 4.11 0.08 -30.09
C VAL A 246 2.65 0.42 -29.79
N TYR A 247 2.22 0.14 -28.57
CA TYR A 247 0.94 0.59 -28.01
C TYR A 247 1.19 1.68 -26.98
N ALA A 248 0.20 2.56 -26.78
CA ALA A 248 0.18 3.47 -25.65
C ALA A 248 -1.10 3.26 -24.84
N ILE A 249 -0.97 3.13 -23.53
CA ILE A 249 -2.10 3.01 -22.60
C ILE A 249 -1.96 4.10 -21.54
N LEU A 250 -3.00 4.92 -21.40
CA LEU A 250 -3.02 6.07 -20.51
C LEU A 250 -4.29 6.02 -19.68
N THR A 251 -4.22 6.28 -18.37
CA THR A 251 -5.49 6.43 -17.64
C THR A 251 -6.22 7.69 -18.12
N HIS A 252 -5.58 8.86 -18.10
CA HIS A 252 -6.20 10.14 -18.43
C HIS A 252 -5.74 10.69 -19.80
N GLY A 253 -6.62 10.61 -20.80
CA GLY A 253 -6.40 11.16 -22.14
C GLY A 253 -6.69 12.66 -22.24
N ILE A 254 -5.80 13.53 -21.74
CA ILE A 254 -5.99 15.00 -21.77
C ILE A 254 -5.95 15.51 -23.21
N PHE A 255 -4.98 15.05 -24.01
CA PHE A 255 -4.87 15.27 -25.45
C PHE A 255 -5.14 16.72 -25.91
N SER A 256 -4.43 17.69 -25.33
CA SER A 256 -4.56 19.10 -25.69
C SER A 256 -3.61 19.52 -26.84
N GLY A 257 -3.94 20.62 -27.51
CA GLY A 257 -3.10 21.22 -28.56
C GLY A 257 -2.78 20.24 -29.69
N PRO A 258 -1.49 19.98 -30.01
CA PRO A 258 -1.10 19.14 -31.15
C PRO A 258 -1.20 17.63 -30.88
N ALA A 259 -1.83 17.19 -29.78
CA ALA A 259 -1.83 15.79 -29.37
C ALA A 259 -2.40 14.85 -30.45
N ILE A 260 -3.57 15.17 -30.99
CA ILE A 260 -4.27 14.32 -31.96
C ILE A 260 -3.47 14.16 -33.26
N SER A 261 -2.93 15.25 -33.80
CA SER A 261 -2.09 15.17 -35.01
C SER A 261 -0.81 14.39 -34.76
N ARG A 262 -0.19 14.54 -33.59
CA ARG A 262 1.00 13.76 -33.19
C ARG A 262 0.68 12.26 -33.07
N ILE A 263 -0.44 11.89 -32.45
CA ILE A 263 -0.84 10.49 -32.34
C ILE A 263 -1.08 9.86 -33.71
N ASN A 264 -1.79 10.58 -34.61
CA ASN A 264 -2.05 10.09 -35.96
C ASN A 264 -0.74 9.84 -36.74
N ASN A 265 0.22 10.77 -36.64
CA ASN A 265 1.51 10.68 -37.32
C ASN A 265 2.50 9.71 -36.66
N ALA A 266 2.33 9.41 -35.37
CA ALA A 266 3.19 8.51 -34.63
C ALA A 266 2.92 7.03 -34.97
N CYS A 267 3.90 6.19 -34.70
CA CYS A 267 3.92 4.77 -35.01
C CYS A 267 3.09 3.87 -34.07
N PHE A 268 2.08 4.43 -33.38
CA PHE A 268 1.20 3.65 -32.52
C PHE A 268 0.28 2.74 -33.32
N GLU A 269 0.18 1.49 -32.89
CA GLU A 269 -0.85 0.55 -33.34
C GLU A 269 -2.21 0.98 -32.77
N ALA A 270 -2.26 1.28 -31.48
CA ALA A 270 -3.41 1.88 -30.81
C ALA A 270 -2.98 2.74 -29.61
N VAL A 271 -3.80 3.75 -29.31
CA VAL A 271 -3.70 4.58 -28.11
C VAL A 271 -4.95 4.38 -27.27
N VAL A 272 -4.80 3.70 -26.14
CA VAL A 272 -5.89 3.32 -25.26
C VAL A 272 -5.97 4.29 -24.10
N VAL A 273 -7.16 4.83 -23.85
CA VAL A 273 -7.42 5.73 -22.72
C VAL A 273 -8.66 5.30 -21.95
N THR A 274 -8.85 5.80 -20.73
CA THR A 274 -10.15 5.68 -20.05
C THR A 274 -11.08 6.85 -20.40
N ASN A 275 -12.38 6.69 -20.16
CA ASN A 275 -13.35 7.78 -20.19
C ASN A 275 -13.37 8.61 -18.89
N THR A 276 -12.25 8.72 -18.16
CA THR A 276 -12.13 9.71 -17.06
C THR A 276 -12.22 11.16 -17.55
N ILE A 277 -11.92 11.37 -18.83
CA ILE A 277 -12.06 12.62 -19.58
C ILE A 277 -12.84 12.29 -20.87
N PRO A 278 -13.77 13.13 -21.36
CA PRO A 278 -14.50 12.87 -22.60
C PRO A 278 -13.56 12.67 -23.81
N GLN A 279 -13.85 11.67 -24.65
CA GLN A 279 -13.01 11.29 -25.79
C GLN A 279 -13.76 11.21 -27.12
N GLU A 280 -15.09 11.33 -27.11
CA GLU A 280 -15.97 11.09 -28.26
C GLU A 280 -15.57 11.97 -29.46
N GLU A 281 -15.32 13.26 -29.23
CA GLU A 281 -14.85 14.18 -30.27
C GLU A 281 -13.44 13.85 -30.76
N LYS A 282 -12.54 13.43 -29.86
CA LYS A 282 -11.15 13.10 -30.21
C LYS A 282 -11.06 11.82 -31.03
N MET A 283 -11.91 10.84 -30.77
CA MET A 283 -12.01 9.60 -31.54
C MET A 283 -12.45 9.84 -32.98
N LYS A 284 -13.34 10.81 -33.24
CA LYS A 284 -13.72 11.20 -34.61
C LYS A 284 -12.51 11.68 -35.44
N HIS A 285 -11.53 12.30 -34.79
CA HIS A 285 -10.33 12.82 -35.42
C HIS A 285 -9.12 11.88 -35.34
N CYS A 286 -9.22 10.76 -34.62
CA CYS A 286 -8.12 9.84 -34.40
C CYS A 286 -8.63 8.38 -34.34
N PRO A 287 -8.51 7.60 -35.43
CA PRO A 287 -9.00 6.23 -35.46
C PRO A 287 -8.18 5.27 -34.59
N LYS A 288 -6.98 5.69 -34.14
CA LYS A 288 -6.11 4.91 -33.25
C LYS A 288 -6.58 4.92 -31.80
N ILE A 289 -7.47 5.85 -31.41
CA ILE A 289 -7.91 5.98 -30.01
C ILE A 289 -8.96 4.91 -29.69
N GLN A 290 -8.73 4.18 -28.59
CA GLN A 290 -9.69 3.27 -27.99
C GLN A 290 -9.99 3.69 -26.56
N VAL A 291 -11.21 3.46 -26.10
CA VAL A 291 -11.68 3.92 -24.78
C VAL A 291 -12.10 2.74 -23.91
N ILE A 292 -11.52 2.67 -22.72
CA ILE A 292 -11.93 1.77 -21.64
C ILE A 292 -12.97 2.50 -20.79
N ASP A 293 -14.17 1.94 -20.69
CA ASP A 293 -15.21 2.46 -19.80
C ASP A 293 -14.89 2.11 -18.33
N ILE A 294 -14.78 3.15 -17.50
CA ILE A 294 -14.54 3.03 -16.06
C ILE A 294 -15.76 3.38 -15.21
N SER A 295 -16.92 3.64 -15.84
CA SER A 295 -18.17 3.98 -15.12
C SER A 295 -18.59 2.89 -14.13
N MET A 296 -18.36 1.61 -14.45
CA MET A 296 -18.66 0.50 -13.54
C MET A 296 -17.78 0.53 -12.28
N ILE A 297 -16.51 0.91 -12.42
CA ILE A 297 -15.58 1.00 -11.29
C ILE A 297 -16.01 2.14 -10.36
N LEU A 298 -16.38 3.29 -10.94
CA LEU A 298 -16.85 4.46 -10.18
C LEU A 298 -18.22 4.19 -9.53
N ALA A 299 -19.16 3.59 -10.24
CA ALA A 299 -20.48 3.22 -9.71
C ALA A 299 -20.35 2.26 -8.53
N GLU A 300 -19.53 1.21 -8.66
CA GLU A 300 -19.33 0.26 -7.56
C GLU A 300 -18.58 0.88 -6.37
N ALA A 301 -17.66 1.82 -6.62
CA ALA A 301 -17.03 2.59 -5.54
C ALA A 301 -18.08 3.42 -4.77
N ILE A 302 -18.91 4.17 -5.48
CA ILE A 302 -20.01 4.97 -4.90
C ILE A 302 -20.96 4.06 -4.08
N ARG A 303 -21.40 2.94 -4.65
CA ARG A 303 -22.30 1.97 -3.98
C ARG A 303 -21.69 1.46 -2.68
N ARG A 304 -20.40 1.09 -2.70
CA ARG A 304 -19.68 0.58 -1.53
C ARG A 304 -19.48 1.65 -0.46
N THR A 305 -19.09 2.86 -0.86
CA THR A 305 -18.95 4.02 0.03
C THR A 305 -20.28 4.36 0.72
N HIS A 306 -21.40 4.23 0.01
CA HIS A 306 -22.73 4.45 0.55
C HIS A 306 -23.11 3.38 1.59
N ASN A 307 -22.89 2.11 1.26
CA ASN A 307 -23.26 0.97 2.09
C ASN A 307 -22.28 0.65 3.22
N GLY A 308 -21.14 1.35 3.30
CA GLY A 308 -20.07 1.03 4.26
C GLY A 308 -19.33 -0.27 3.94
N GLU A 309 -19.34 -0.69 2.68
CA GLU A 309 -18.65 -1.88 2.19
C GLU A 309 -17.18 -1.56 1.84
N SER A 310 -16.35 -2.60 1.74
CA SER A 310 -14.93 -2.44 1.41
C SER A 310 -14.72 -2.04 -0.05
N VAL A 311 -14.23 -0.82 -0.29
CA VAL A 311 -13.81 -0.30 -1.61
C VAL A 311 -12.51 -0.95 -2.09
N SER A 312 -11.62 -1.37 -1.17
CA SER A 312 -10.32 -1.96 -1.51
C SER A 312 -10.39 -3.25 -2.33
N TYR A 313 -11.56 -3.90 -2.36
CA TYR A 313 -11.86 -5.00 -3.25
C TYR A 313 -11.63 -4.64 -4.74
N LEU A 314 -11.98 -3.42 -5.14
CA LEU A 314 -11.86 -2.92 -6.52
C LEU A 314 -10.41 -2.80 -7.00
N PHE A 315 -9.44 -2.70 -6.08
CA PHE A 315 -8.02 -2.54 -6.42
C PHE A 315 -7.37 -3.84 -6.91
N SER A 316 -7.99 -4.99 -6.64
CA SER A 316 -7.40 -6.32 -6.90
C SER A 316 -8.26 -7.25 -7.76
N HIS A 317 -9.58 -7.05 -7.80
CA HIS A 317 -10.51 -8.00 -8.43
C HIS A 317 -11.39 -7.36 -9.50
N ALA A 318 -10.89 -7.26 -10.74
CA ALA A 318 -11.73 -6.95 -11.91
C ALA A 318 -12.77 -8.06 -12.22
N ARG A 319 -12.51 -9.30 -11.82
CA ARG A 319 -13.26 -10.49 -12.27
C ARG A 319 -14.73 -10.52 -11.87
N LEU A 320 -15.13 -9.86 -10.77
CA LEU A 320 -16.52 -9.84 -10.31
C LEU A 320 -17.31 -8.60 -10.76
N LEU A 321 -16.62 -7.51 -11.14
CA LEU A 321 -17.26 -6.32 -11.71
C LEU A 321 -17.94 -6.62 -13.05
N PHE A 322 -17.40 -7.57 -13.82
CA PHE A 322 -17.91 -7.90 -15.17
C PHE A 322 -18.83 -9.13 -15.20
N LEU A 323 -18.85 -9.99 -14.17
CA LEU A 323 -19.88 -11.03 -14.04
C LEU A 323 -21.28 -10.41 -13.77
N CYS A 324 -21.31 -9.15 -13.32
CA CYS A 324 -22.56 -8.42 -13.09
C CYS A 324 -23.20 -7.90 -14.39
N GLU A 325 -22.46 -7.78 -15.51
CA GLU A 325 -23.06 -7.47 -16.81
C GLU A 325 -24.03 -8.57 -17.27
N ASP A 326 -23.75 -9.84 -16.94
CA ASP A 326 -24.66 -10.97 -17.22
C ASP A 326 -25.73 -11.17 -16.12
N ALA A 327 -25.48 -10.73 -14.89
CA ALA A 327 -26.39 -10.95 -13.75
C ALA A 327 -27.42 -9.82 -13.52
N ALA A 328 -27.22 -8.63 -14.11
CA ALA A 328 -28.14 -7.50 -13.97
C ALA A 328 -29.58 -7.78 -14.46
N ALA A 329 -29.77 -8.80 -15.33
CA ALA A 329 -31.08 -9.25 -15.77
C ALA A 329 -31.84 -10.12 -14.74
N GLY A 330 -31.16 -10.69 -13.73
CA GLY A 330 -31.74 -11.74 -12.86
C GLY A 330 -32.12 -11.32 -11.45
N TRP A 331 -31.65 -10.17 -10.95
CA TRP A 331 -31.76 -9.81 -9.52
C TRP A 331 -32.94 -8.87 -9.19
N TYR A 332 -33.63 -8.32 -10.18
CA TYR A 332 -34.69 -7.32 -9.95
C TYR A 332 -36.09 -7.88 -9.64
N CYS A 333 -36.26 -9.20 -9.47
CA CYS A 333 -37.58 -9.81 -9.20
C CYS A 333 -37.80 -10.33 -7.77
N ALA A 334 -36.98 -9.92 -6.79
CA ALA A 334 -37.05 -10.44 -5.41
C ALA A 334 -37.48 -9.40 -4.34
N SER A 335 -38.28 -8.40 -4.70
CA SER A 335 -38.84 -7.39 -3.77
C SER A 335 -40.36 -7.51 -3.54
N SER A 336 -40.98 -8.64 -3.88
CA SER A 336 -42.36 -8.95 -3.45
C SER A 336 -42.35 -10.08 -2.42
N GLY A 337 -42.57 -9.72 -1.16
CA GLY A 337 -42.55 -10.63 -0.02
C GLY A 337 -43.41 -11.88 -0.21
N ARG A 338 -42.79 -13.05 -0.09
CA ARG A 338 -43.46 -14.30 0.30
C ARG A 338 -42.44 -15.25 0.93
N LYS A 339 -42.66 -15.58 2.22
CA LYS A 339 -41.93 -16.61 2.96
C LYS A 339 -42.03 -17.94 2.21
N MET A 340 -40.91 -18.60 1.93
CA MET A 340 -40.90 -20.00 1.52
C MET A 340 -39.93 -20.83 2.37
N ARG A 341 -40.47 -21.96 2.82
CA ARG A 341 -39.90 -22.98 3.72
C ARG A 341 -38.58 -23.55 3.21
N ARG A 342 -37.67 -23.85 4.15
CA ARG A 342 -36.56 -24.80 3.96
C ARG A 342 -37.11 -26.20 3.67
N SER A 343 -36.57 -26.87 2.65
CA SER A 343 -36.52 -28.33 2.61
C SER A 343 -35.09 -28.80 2.41
N SER A 344 -34.69 -29.72 3.28
CA SER A 344 -33.47 -30.51 3.30
C SER A 344 -33.33 -31.40 2.06
N GLY A 345 -32.11 -31.49 1.54
CA GLY A 345 -31.66 -32.52 0.62
C GLY A 345 -30.15 -32.66 0.73
N GLU A 346 -29.71 -33.72 1.42
CA GLU A 346 -28.33 -34.20 1.37
C GLU A 346 -28.01 -34.74 -0.02
N SER A 347 -26.84 -34.39 -0.55
CA SER A 347 -26.09 -35.30 -1.42
C SER A 347 -24.59 -35.09 -1.21
N SER A 348 -23.93 -36.23 -1.12
CA SER A 348 -22.54 -36.48 -0.75
C SER A 348 -21.56 -36.19 -1.90
N GLY A 349 -20.31 -35.88 -1.54
CA GLY A 349 -19.14 -36.16 -2.39
C GLY A 349 -18.14 -35.02 -2.58
N SER A 350 -16.92 -35.25 -2.09
CA SER A 350 -15.65 -34.52 -2.30
C SER A 350 -15.39 -33.25 -1.46
N GLU A 351 -14.56 -33.40 -0.43
CA GLU A 351 -13.91 -32.28 0.26
C GLU A 351 -12.90 -31.62 -0.69
N GLN A 352 -13.32 -30.52 -1.32
CA GLN A 352 -12.41 -29.53 -1.88
C GLN A 352 -12.23 -28.41 -0.85
N LEU A 353 -10.97 -28.16 -0.44
CA LEU A 353 -10.58 -27.03 0.40
C LEU A 353 -11.19 -25.74 -0.16
N THR A 354 -12.12 -25.11 0.57
CA THR A 354 -12.88 -23.99 0.01
C THR A 354 -12.05 -22.71 0.02
N SER A 355 -12.19 -21.88 -1.03
CA SER A 355 -11.48 -20.58 -1.14
C SER A 355 -11.73 -19.63 0.03
N ARG A 356 -12.77 -19.87 0.85
CA ARG A 356 -13.08 -19.11 2.08
C ARG A 356 -12.09 -19.39 3.21
N ASP A 357 -11.58 -20.61 3.33
CA ASP A 357 -10.62 -21.00 4.37
C ASP A 357 -9.22 -20.44 4.05
N LEU A 358 -8.86 -20.44 2.76
CA LEU A 358 -7.68 -19.75 2.22
C LEU A 358 -7.74 -18.23 2.42
N PHE A 359 -8.92 -17.62 2.28
CA PHE A 359 -9.11 -16.17 2.47
C PHE A 359 -9.07 -15.76 3.94
N ALA A 360 -9.60 -16.59 4.84
CA ALA A 360 -9.49 -16.40 6.29
C ALA A 360 -8.03 -16.52 6.75
N TRP A 361 -7.30 -17.51 6.23
CA TRP A 361 -5.86 -17.70 6.44
C TRP A 361 -5.03 -16.50 5.95
N PHE A 362 -5.32 -15.96 4.76
CA PHE A 362 -4.64 -14.77 4.23
C PHE A 362 -4.98 -13.47 4.98
N ARG A 363 -6.19 -13.38 5.55
CA ARG A 363 -6.65 -12.22 6.33
C ARG A 363 -5.91 -12.07 7.65
N SER A 364 -5.54 -13.17 8.32
CA SER A 364 -4.66 -13.15 9.50
C SER A 364 -3.27 -12.58 9.18
N TYR A 365 -2.71 -12.96 8.02
CA TYR A 365 -1.43 -12.42 7.51
C TYR A 365 -1.51 -10.90 7.23
N LEU A 366 -2.61 -10.43 6.63
CA LEU A 366 -2.81 -9.01 6.30
C LEU A 366 -3.07 -8.12 7.53
N HIS A 367 -3.81 -8.60 8.53
CA HIS A 367 -4.01 -7.86 9.79
C HIS A 367 -2.70 -7.74 10.61
N GLY A 368 -1.79 -8.70 10.51
CA GLY A 368 -0.44 -8.61 11.08
C GLY A 368 0.44 -7.54 10.42
N GLY A 369 0.28 -7.33 9.11
CA GLY A 369 1.03 -6.34 8.33
C GLY A 369 0.59 -4.88 8.56
N THR A 370 -0.71 -4.61 8.70
CA THR A 370 -1.23 -3.24 8.90
C THR A 370 -0.93 -2.67 10.29
N SER A 371 -0.83 -3.54 11.31
CA SER A 371 -0.30 -3.20 12.64
C SER A 371 1.13 -2.64 12.60
N SER A 372 1.92 -3.01 11.58
CA SER A 372 3.36 -2.79 11.58
C SER A 372 3.79 -1.33 11.33
N LEU A 373 3.00 -0.55 10.59
CA LEU A 373 3.25 0.88 10.37
C LEU A 373 3.07 1.70 11.65
N LEU A 374 1.99 1.45 12.40
CA LEU A 374 1.79 2.03 13.74
C LEU A 374 2.89 1.56 14.73
N SER A 375 3.29 0.29 14.62
CA SER A 375 4.34 -0.29 15.46
C SER A 375 5.72 0.34 15.24
N THR A 376 5.99 0.92 14.06
CA THR A 376 7.27 1.56 13.72
C THR A 376 7.45 2.83 14.56
N LEU A 377 6.40 3.65 14.68
CA LEU A 377 6.40 4.84 15.53
C LEU A 377 6.51 4.45 17.02
N THR A 378 5.77 3.43 17.46
CA THR A 378 5.91 2.88 18.82
C THR A 378 7.32 2.37 19.09
N THR A 379 7.99 1.77 18.10
CA THR A 379 9.38 1.29 18.24
C THR A 379 10.34 2.44 18.43
N LEU A 380 10.23 3.50 17.63
CA LEU A 380 11.07 4.68 17.78
C LEU A 380 10.90 5.33 19.16
N VAL A 381 9.66 5.41 19.66
CA VAL A 381 9.35 5.96 20.99
C VAL A 381 9.87 5.07 22.12
N THR A 382 9.78 3.74 21.99
CA THR A 382 10.18 2.78 23.04
C THR A 382 11.65 2.36 22.96
N PHE A 383 12.35 2.62 21.85
CA PHE A 383 13.74 2.21 21.63
C PHE A 383 14.72 2.69 22.71
N PRO A 384 14.66 3.95 23.21
CA PRO A 384 15.50 4.39 24.31
C PRO A 384 15.33 3.55 25.58
N VAL A 385 14.10 3.10 25.88
CA VAL A 385 13.79 2.23 27.03
C VAL A 385 14.43 0.86 26.84
N TYR A 386 14.24 0.24 25.66
CA TYR A 386 14.86 -1.05 25.34
C TYR A 386 16.39 -1.01 25.42
N LYS A 387 17.01 0.07 24.91
CA LYS A 387 18.47 0.24 24.97
C LYS A 387 18.98 0.39 26.41
N THR A 388 18.20 1.03 27.27
CA THR A 388 18.51 1.15 28.70
C THR A 388 18.48 -0.22 29.37
N VAL A 389 17.43 -1.02 29.11
CA VAL A 389 17.32 -2.40 29.62
C VAL A 389 18.47 -3.28 29.12
N PHE A 390 18.82 -3.21 27.83
CA PHE A 390 19.95 -3.96 27.27
C PHE A 390 21.28 -3.63 27.98
N ARG A 391 21.56 -2.35 28.26
CA ARG A 391 22.77 -1.96 28.99
C ARG A 391 22.77 -2.43 30.43
N GLN A 392 21.61 -2.39 31.08
CA GLN A 392 21.45 -2.96 32.42
C GLN A 392 21.72 -4.47 32.43
N GLN A 393 21.25 -5.20 31.41
CA GLN A 393 21.51 -6.65 31.26
C GLN A 393 22.99 -6.97 31.00
N LEU A 394 23.72 -6.08 30.30
CA LEU A 394 25.13 -6.29 29.97
C LEU A 394 26.09 -5.91 31.11
N HIS A 395 25.80 -4.82 31.82
CA HIS A 395 26.73 -4.20 32.78
C HIS A 395 26.26 -4.28 34.23
N SER A 396 25.06 -4.79 34.50
CA SER A 396 24.47 -4.87 35.84
C SER A 396 24.46 -3.54 36.60
N THR A 397 24.28 -2.43 35.88
CA THR A 397 24.30 -1.05 36.42
C THR A 397 22.91 -0.58 36.84
N LEU A 398 22.85 0.40 37.75
CA LEU A 398 21.58 1.02 38.15
C LEU A 398 20.94 1.77 36.96
N VAL A 399 19.61 1.78 36.90
CA VAL A 399 18.85 2.43 35.80
C VAL A 399 19.22 3.91 35.68
N ARG A 400 19.34 4.62 36.81
CA ARG A 400 19.67 6.05 36.87
C ARG A 400 21.04 6.36 36.24
N GLU A 401 22.03 5.51 36.49
CA GLU A 401 23.38 5.67 35.96
C GLU A 401 23.42 5.39 34.46
N THR A 402 22.69 4.36 34.02
CA THR A 402 22.56 3.98 32.62
C THR A 402 21.87 5.07 31.79
N VAL A 403 20.79 5.66 32.30
CA VAL A 403 20.10 6.79 31.67
C VAL A 403 20.99 8.03 31.61
N ALA A 404 21.73 8.33 32.68
CA ALA A 404 22.67 9.45 32.70
C ALA A 404 23.82 9.27 31.68
N GLN A 405 24.31 8.04 31.51
CA GLN A 405 25.32 7.72 30.49
C GLN A 405 24.78 7.88 29.07
N LEU A 406 23.57 7.36 28.79
CA LEU A 406 22.93 7.48 27.48
C LEU A 406 22.62 8.95 27.12
N TYR A 407 22.23 9.76 28.10
CA TYR A 407 21.99 11.18 27.89
C TYR A 407 23.28 11.94 27.51
N LYS A 408 24.41 11.59 28.14
CA LYS A 408 25.73 12.16 27.84
C LYS A 408 26.26 11.77 26.45
N GLU A 409 25.86 10.61 25.92
CA GLU A 409 26.31 10.10 24.61
C GLU A 409 25.63 10.78 23.41
N GLY A 410 24.52 11.49 23.62
CA GLY A 410 23.80 12.25 22.60
C GLY A 410 22.89 11.40 21.68
N PRO A 411 22.02 12.06 20.89
CA PRO A 411 20.92 11.40 20.17
C PRO A 411 21.38 10.44 19.06
N ARG A 412 22.51 10.71 18.41
CA ARG A 412 23.08 9.83 17.37
C ARG A 412 23.50 8.47 17.94
N LYS A 413 24.08 8.45 19.14
CA LYS A 413 24.44 7.20 19.82
C LYS A 413 23.23 6.56 20.47
N LEU A 414 22.27 7.34 20.97
CA LEU A 414 21.02 6.80 21.53
C LEU A 414 20.31 5.87 20.53
N TYR A 415 20.13 6.30 19.28
CA TYR A 415 19.46 5.51 18.23
C TYR A 415 20.37 4.57 17.44
N ARG A 416 21.65 4.45 17.81
CA ARG A 416 22.55 3.46 17.21
C ARG A 416 22.04 2.04 17.47
N GLY A 417 21.84 1.28 16.40
CA GLY A 417 21.29 -0.08 16.45
C GLY A 417 19.76 -0.15 16.31
N VAL A 418 19.09 0.95 15.94
CA VAL A 418 17.62 0.98 15.75
C VAL A 418 17.15 0.30 14.45
N VAL A 419 18.03 0.22 13.45
CA VAL A 419 17.68 -0.31 12.11
C VAL A 419 17.23 -1.78 12.14
N PRO A 420 17.94 -2.72 12.79
CA PRO A 420 17.46 -4.11 12.86
C PRO A 420 16.07 -4.28 13.52
N PRO A 421 15.75 -3.66 14.68
CA PRO A 421 14.40 -3.69 15.23
C PRO A 421 13.31 -3.15 14.30
N LEU A 422 13.59 -2.10 13.52
CA LEU A 422 12.62 -1.55 12.57
C LEU A 422 12.33 -2.52 11.41
N LEU A 423 13.36 -3.25 10.96
CA LEU A 423 13.23 -4.30 9.93
C LEU A 423 12.55 -5.56 10.48
N VAL A 424 12.83 -5.94 11.73
CA VAL A 424 12.23 -7.11 12.36
C VAL A 424 10.75 -6.87 12.66
N LYS A 425 10.37 -5.68 13.16
CA LYS A 425 8.98 -5.42 13.54
C LYS A 425 8.03 -5.32 12.34
N THR A 426 8.57 -4.98 11.16
CA THR A 426 7.88 -5.09 9.86
C THR A 426 7.57 -6.53 9.45
N LEU A 427 8.40 -7.48 9.87
CA LEU A 427 8.23 -8.90 9.56
C LEU A 427 7.51 -9.68 10.68
N HIS A 428 7.65 -9.23 11.92
CA HIS A 428 7.23 -9.96 13.12
C HIS A 428 5.71 -10.11 13.23
N GLY A 429 4.91 -9.07 12.94
CA GLY A 429 3.44 -9.16 13.00
C GLY A 429 2.84 -10.15 12.00
N THR A 430 3.43 -10.22 10.81
CA THR A 430 3.01 -11.11 9.71
C THR A 430 3.43 -12.57 9.97
N LEU A 431 4.63 -12.77 10.51
CA LEU A 431 5.15 -14.11 10.81
C LEU A 431 4.51 -14.71 12.06
N LEU A 432 4.32 -13.95 13.13
CA LEU A 432 3.84 -14.47 14.41
C LEU A 432 2.41 -15.02 14.33
N PHE A 433 1.48 -14.24 13.78
CA PHE A 433 0.07 -14.67 13.67
C PHE A 433 -0.17 -15.60 12.48
N GLY A 434 0.55 -15.39 11.38
CA GLY A 434 0.45 -16.24 10.20
C GLY A 434 0.99 -17.66 10.40
N LEU A 435 2.15 -17.80 11.04
CA LEU A 435 2.73 -19.12 11.35
C LEU A 435 1.93 -19.85 12.42
N HIS A 436 1.44 -19.13 13.43
CA HIS A 436 0.61 -19.72 14.48
C HIS A 436 -0.68 -20.34 13.91
N ASP A 437 -1.41 -19.62 13.06
CA ASP A 437 -2.62 -20.15 12.41
C ASP A 437 -2.31 -21.33 11.49
N THR A 438 -1.14 -21.32 10.83
CA THR A 438 -0.66 -22.43 10.00
C THR A 438 -0.35 -23.66 10.84
N PHE A 439 0.31 -23.50 11.99
CA PHE A 439 0.58 -24.60 12.92
C PHE A 439 -0.70 -25.13 13.57
N LEU A 440 -1.66 -24.27 13.93
CA LEU A 440 -2.97 -24.70 14.43
C LEU A 440 -3.73 -25.55 13.41
N HIS A 441 -3.70 -25.16 12.13
CA HIS A 441 -4.35 -25.92 11.06
C HIS A 441 -3.66 -27.27 10.80
N GLN A 442 -2.33 -27.34 10.92
CA GLN A 442 -1.57 -28.58 10.73
C GLN A 442 -1.66 -29.54 11.93
N LEU A 443 -1.74 -28.99 13.15
CA LEU A 443 -1.84 -29.76 14.39
C LEU A 443 -3.30 -30.13 14.75
N SER A 444 -4.29 -29.52 14.09
CA SER A 444 -5.70 -29.89 14.27
C SER A 444 -5.96 -31.27 13.67
N PRO A 445 -6.34 -32.26 14.48
CA PRO A 445 -6.48 -33.63 14.01
C PRO A 445 -7.65 -33.73 13.04
N HIS A 446 -7.38 -34.12 11.79
CA HIS A 446 -8.40 -34.40 10.75
C HIS A 446 -9.10 -35.76 10.97
N GLY A 447 -9.19 -36.23 12.23
CA GLY A 447 -9.79 -37.51 12.58
C GLY A 447 -9.48 -37.93 14.02
N GLY A 448 -10.48 -37.90 14.89
CA GLY A 448 -10.63 -38.81 16.05
C GLY A 448 -9.88 -38.53 17.36
N GLY A 449 -8.90 -37.62 17.43
CA GLY A 449 -8.16 -37.32 18.68
C GLY A 449 -8.55 -35.99 19.33
N SER A 450 -9.12 -36.00 20.54
CA SER A 450 -9.51 -34.77 21.26
C SER A 450 -8.31 -34.16 22.01
N ILE A 451 -7.48 -33.36 21.32
CA ILE A 451 -6.48 -32.52 22.00
C ILE A 451 -7.20 -31.32 22.66
N PRO A 452 -7.03 -31.06 23.96
CA PRO A 452 -7.62 -29.89 24.62
C PRO A 452 -7.17 -28.58 23.94
N GLY A 453 -8.10 -27.65 23.73
CA GLY A 453 -7.84 -26.43 22.95
C GLY A 453 -6.63 -25.60 23.43
N ILE A 454 -6.37 -25.57 24.74
CA ILE A 454 -5.20 -24.87 25.32
C ILE A 454 -3.88 -25.59 24.95
N ALA A 455 -3.85 -26.92 24.94
CA ALA A 455 -2.66 -27.68 24.58
C ALA A 455 -2.29 -27.48 23.10
N LEU A 456 -3.29 -27.34 22.23
CA LEU A 456 -3.10 -27.04 20.81
C LEU A 456 -2.47 -25.65 20.58
N GLN A 457 -2.94 -24.64 21.31
CA GLN A 457 -2.39 -23.27 21.28
C GLN A 457 -0.94 -23.21 21.78
N VAL A 458 -0.64 -23.97 22.84
CA VAL A 458 0.72 -24.10 23.39
C VAL A 458 1.67 -24.73 22.38
N LEU A 459 1.28 -25.84 21.74
CA LEU A 459 2.11 -26.53 20.75
C LEU A 459 2.34 -25.67 19.48
N ALA A 460 1.30 -25.00 18.99
CA ALA A 460 1.42 -24.06 17.87
C ALA A 460 2.31 -22.85 18.23
N GLY A 461 2.22 -22.37 19.47
CA GLY A 461 3.09 -21.33 20.02
C GLY A 461 4.57 -21.74 20.05
N ILE A 462 4.88 -22.98 20.43
CA ILE A 462 6.26 -23.52 20.40
C ILE A 462 6.80 -23.53 18.97
N GLY A 463 6.04 -24.08 18.00
CA GLY A 463 6.44 -24.12 16.60
C GLY A 463 6.71 -22.73 16.03
N THR A 464 5.83 -21.77 16.35
CA THR A 464 5.97 -20.37 15.98
C THR A 464 7.25 -19.76 16.57
N GLY A 465 7.54 -20.00 17.86
CA GLY A 465 8.74 -19.52 18.53
C GLY A 465 10.05 -20.09 18.00
N VAL A 466 10.06 -21.34 17.54
CA VAL A 466 11.24 -21.95 16.89
C VAL A 466 11.54 -21.27 15.55
N VAL A 467 10.53 -21.09 14.70
CA VAL A 467 10.70 -20.41 13.41
C VAL A 467 11.12 -18.96 13.62
N GLU A 468 10.52 -18.29 14.61
CA GLU A 468 10.89 -16.92 14.98
C GLU A 468 12.36 -16.82 15.39
N ALA A 469 12.83 -17.74 16.23
CA ALA A 469 14.24 -17.79 16.63
C ALA A 469 15.16 -17.97 15.42
N LEU A 470 14.85 -18.87 14.50
CA LEU A 470 15.69 -19.11 13.32
C LEU A 470 15.77 -17.89 12.39
N VAL A 471 14.66 -17.16 12.21
CA VAL A 471 14.58 -16.02 11.30
C VAL A 471 15.19 -14.76 11.91
N PHE A 472 14.96 -14.49 13.19
CA PHE A 472 15.32 -13.20 13.80
C PHE A 472 16.64 -13.21 14.57
N THR A 473 17.23 -14.37 14.90
CA THR A 473 18.55 -14.45 15.58
C THR A 473 19.62 -13.60 14.87
N PRO A 474 19.78 -13.62 13.53
CA PRO A 474 20.78 -12.80 12.84
C PRO A 474 20.57 -11.30 13.03
N PHE A 475 19.33 -10.84 13.09
CA PHE A 475 18.99 -9.43 13.27
C PHE A 475 19.21 -8.98 14.72
N GLU A 476 18.77 -9.81 15.68
CA GLU A 476 19.00 -9.59 17.11
C GLU A 476 20.50 -9.54 17.42
N ARG A 477 21.30 -10.40 16.78
CA ARG A 477 22.76 -10.40 16.87
C ARG A 477 23.37 -9.09 16.39
N VAL A 478 23.00 -8.61 15.21
CA VAL A 478 23.49 -7.33 14.68
C VAL A 478 23.09 -6.15 15.57
N GLN A 479 21.86 -6.18 16.11
CA GLN A 479 21.38 -5.20 17.07
C GLN A 479 22.23 -5.17 18.34
N ASN A 480 22.44 -6.32 18.99
CA ASN A 480 23.16 -6.43 20.25
C ASN A 480 24.63 -6.01 20.12
N VAL A 481 25.28 -6.33 18.99
CA VAL A 481 26.64 -5.88 18.69
C VAL A 481 26.71 -4.35 18.50
N LEU A 482 25.72 -3.75 17.81
CA LEU A 482 25.67 -2.31 17.56
C LEU A 482 25.33 -1.49 18.81
N GLN A 483 24.56 -2.06 19.74
CA GLN A 483 24.13 -1.38 20.97
C GLN A 483 25.18 -1.44 22.09
N ASN A 484 26.13 -2.38 22.01
CA ASN A 484 27.24 -2.49 22.97
C ASN A 484 28.26 -1.35 22.77
N ALA A 485 28.41 -0.51 23.80
CA ALA A 485 29.32 0.64 23.79
C ALA A 485 30.80 0.25 23.61
N GLY A 486 31.20 -0.95 24.05
CA GLY A 486 32.57 -1.45 23.88
C GLY A 486 32.99 -1.58 22.41
N ASN A 487 32.02 -1.73 21.51
CA ASN A 487 32.24 -1.89 20.07
C ASN A 487 32.22 -0.55 19.30
N ASP A 488 31.98 0.58 19.97
CA ASP A 488 31.81 1.89 19.31
C ASP A 488 33.07 2.32 18.53
N ARG A 489 34.26 2.01 19.06
CA ARG A 489 35.55 2.41 18.47
C ARG A 489 35.97 1.50 17.32
N SER A 490 35.76 0.19 17.44
CA SER A 490 36.22 -0.82 16.47
C SER A 490 35.19 -1.11 15.37
N LEU A 491 33.89 -0.97 15.65
CA LEU A 491 32.81 -1.31 14.73
C LEU A 491 31.79 -0.16 14.65
N PRO A 492 32.16 1.02 14.13
CA PRO A 492 31.34 2.23 14.23
C PRO A 492 30.05 2.21 13.41
N THR A 493 29.93 1.32 12.42
CA THR A 493 28.82 1.32 11.45
C THR A 493 28.16 -0.05 11.30
N LEU A 494 26.91 -0.06 10.82
CA LEU A 494 26.21 -1.30 10.45
C LEU A 494 27.01 -2.11 9.42
N ARG A 495 27.64 -1.44 8.43
CA ARG A 495 28.48 -2.10 7.43
C ARG A 495 29.70 -2.79 8.05
N SER A 496 30.40 -2.11 8.97
CA SER A 496 31.55 -2.72 9.67
C SER A 496 31.14 -3.92 10.53
N VAL A 497 29.97 -3.88 11.17
CA VAL A 497 29.45 -5.03 11.93
C VAL A 497 29.12 -6.20 11.00
N LEU A 498 28.42 -5.96 9.90
CA LEU A 498 28.09 -7.02 8.93
C LEU A 498 29.34 -7.63 8.29
N GLN A 499 30.34 -6.81 7.97
CA GLN A 499 31.61 -7.30 7.40
C GLN A 499 32.38 -8.13 8.42
N CYS A 500 32.40 -7.74 9.69
CA CYS A 500 33.03 -8.49 10.76
C CYS A 500 32.33 -9.83 11.02
N LEU A 501 31.00 -9.84 11.09
CA LEU A 501 30.23 -11.07 11.31
C LEU A 501 30.28 -12.04 10.12
N ARG A 502 30.42 -11.53 8.88
CA ARG A 502 30.66 -12.36 7.68
C ARG A 502 32.04 -13.02 7.66
N GLY A 503 33.00 -12.49 8.41
CA GLY A 503 34.34 -13.08 8.56
C GLY A 503 34.40 -14.22 9.58
N GLU A 504 33.33 -14.43 10.35
CA GLU A 504 33.18 -15.54 11.30
C GLU A 504 32.36 -16.69 10.67
N SER A 505 32.35 -17.88 11.30
CA SER A 505 31.48 -18.98 10.86
C SER A 505 30.01 -18.62 11.08
N LEU A 506 29.09 -19.22 10.32
CA LEU A 506 27.66 -18.89 10.39
C LEU A 506 27.10 -19.00 11.83
N THR A 507 27.57 -19.99 12.60
CA THR A 507 27.16 -20.26 13.97
C THR A 507 27.80 -19.32 14.99
N SER A 508 29.06 -18.91 14.81
CA SER A 508 29.72 -17.97 15.73
C SER A 508 29.41 -16.50 15.41
N GLY A 509 29.20 -16.19 14.14
CA GLY A 509 28.88 -14.87 13.62
C GLY A 509 27.42 -14.50 13.85
N PHE A 510 26.50 -15.09 13.08
CA PHE A 510 25.09 -14.68 13.03
C PHE A 510 24.18 -15.45 14.01
N TYR A 511 24.47 -16.72 14.28
CA TYR A 511 23.64 -17.59 15.13
C TYR A 511 24.23 -17.83 16.53
N ARG A 512 25.05 -16.89 17.02
CA ARG A 512 25.57 -16.96 18.38
C ARG A 512 24.41 -16.87 19.37
N ALA A 513 24.45 -17.75 20.39
CA ALA A 513 23.36 -17.91 21.35
C ALA A 513 22.06 -18.50 20.76
N ALA A 514 22.10 -19.21 19.62
CA ALA A 514 20.91 -19.81 19.02
C ALA A 514 20.11 -20.70 19.98
N VAL A 515 20.78 -21.50 20.82
CA VAL A 515 20.11 -22.37 21.80
C VAL A 515 19.28 -21.59 22.83
N PRO A 516 19.85 -20.63 23.59
CA PRO A 516 19.05 -19.84 24.53
C PRO A 516 18.03 -18.93 23.83
N VAL A 517 18.27 -18.47 22.59
CA VAL A 517 17.26 -17.73 21.81
C VAL A 517 16.08 -18.61 21.45
N LEU A 518 16.33 -19.84 21.00
CA LEU A 518 15.29 -20.82 20.68
C LEU A 518 14.46 -21.16 21.92
N ALA A 519 15.11 -21.44 23.06
CA ALA A 519 14.42 -21.69 24.32
C ALA A 519 13.55 -20.51 24.74
N ARG A 520 14.08 -19.28 24.70
CA ARG A 520 13.34 -18.06 25.06
C ARG A 520 12.11 -17.87 24.18
N ASN A 521 12.27 -17.97 22.86
CA ASN A 521 11.18 -17.67 21.92
C ASN A 521 10.13 -18.78 21.89
N ALA A 522 10.53 -20.05 21.96
CA ALA A 522 9.60 -21.18 22.06
C ALA A 522 8.73 -21.11 23.32
N LEU A 523 9.36 -20.86 24.49
CA LEU A 523 8.64 -20.71 25.75
C LEU A 523 7.78 -19.44 25.78
N GLY A 524 8.31 -18.32 25.29
CA GLY A 524 7.61 -17.04 25.25
C GLY A 524 6.34 -17.08 24.42
N ASN A 525 6.40 -17.62 23.21
CA ASN A 525 5.25 -17.73 22.33
C ASN A 525 4.25 -18.79 22.82
N SER A 526 4.73 -19.91 23.36
CA SER A 526 3.89 -20.90 24.02
C SER A 526 3.04 -20.30 25.14
N LEU A 527 3.66 -19.49 26.01
CA LEU A 527 2.96 -18.81 27.11
C LEU A 527 2.04 -17.71 26.58
N TYR A 528 2.47 -16.96 25.57
CA TYR A 528 1.65 -15.91 24.96
C TYR A 528 0.35 -16.46 24.40
N PHE A 529 0.41 -17.44 23.50
CA PHE A 529 -0.77 -18.01 22.86
C PHE A 529 -1.61 -18.86 23.82
N GLY A 530 -0.98 -19.54 24.78
CA GLY A 530 -1.69 -20.28 25.83
C GLY A 530 -2.47 -19.39 26.80
N LEU A 531 -2.00 -18.18 27.10
CA LEU A 531 -2.62 -17.27 28.07
C LEU A 531 -3.54 -16.20 27.43
N LYS A 532 -3.37 -15.89 26.14
CA LYS A 532 -4.02 -14.77 25.45
C LYS A 532 -5.54 -14.75 25.58
N ASP A 533 -6.22 -15.83 25.21
CA ASP A 533 -7.68 -15.88 25.26
C ASP A 533 -8.22 -16.12 26.68
N PRO A 534 -7.68 -17.06 27.50
CA PRO A 534 -8.16 -17.28 28.85
C PRO A 534 -8.11 -16.04 29.76
N THR A 535 -7.04 -15.26 29.71
CA THR A 535 -6.93 -14.04 30.54
C THR A 535 -7.83 -12.92 30.07
N ARG A 536 -8.03 -12.76 28.76
CA ARG A 536 -8.96 -11.77 28.21
C ARG A 536 -10.40 -12.09 28.60
N ASP A 537 -10.77 -13.36 28.50
CA ASP A 537 -12.15 -13.81 28.74
C ASP A 537 -12.48 -13.74 30.24
N ALA A 538 -11.54 -14.12 31.13
CA ALA A 538 -11.68 -13.92 32.58
C ALA A 538 -11.84 -12.43 32.98
N LEU A 539 -11.22 -11.50 32.25
CA LEU A 539 -11.39 -10.06 32.50
C LEU A 539 -12.72 -9.52 31.95
N ARG A 540 -13.27 -10.11 30.88
CA ARG A 540 -14.60 -9.76 30.35
C ARG A 540 -15.70 -10.22 31.29
N GLU A 541 -15.58 -11.41 31.87
CA GLU A 541 -16.51 -11.93 32.88
C GLU A 541 -16.58 -11.06 34.14
N ARG A 542 -15.52 -10.29 34.42
CA ARG A 542 -15.49 -9.29 35.50
C ARG A 542 -16.08 -7.92 35.13
N GLY A 543 -16.73 -7.80 33.96
CA GLY A 543 -17.46 -6.59 33.55
C GLY A 543 -16.61 -5.48 32.92
N LEU A 544 -15.36 -5.76 32.53
CA LEU A 544 -14.51 -4.76 31.86
C LEU A 544 -14.91 -4.56 30.39
N SER A 545 -14.84 -3.32 29.91
CA SER A 545 -15.10 -2.99 28.50
C SER A 545 -14.13 -3.74 27.56
N PRO A 546 -14.52 -4.01 26.29
CA PRO A 546 -13.68 -4.79 25.36
C PRO A 546 -12.28 -4.22 25.15
N GLY A 547 -12.14 -2.89 25.14
CA GLY A 547 -10.85 -2.20 25.03
C GLY A 547 -10.00 -2.34 26.29
N THR A 548 -10.58 -2.11 27.47
CA THR A 548 -9.86 -2.20 28.75
C THR A 548 -9.45 -3.63 29.09
N SER A 549 -10.32 -4.62 28.83
CA SER A 549 -9.98 -6.05 28.99
C SER A 549 -8.79 -6.45 28.10
N SER A 550 -8.76 -5.99 26.85
CA SER A 550 -7.66 -6.29 25.91
C SER A 550 -6.34 -5.63 26.34
N PHE A 551 -6.40 -4.40 26.87
CA PHE A 551 -5.22 -3.70 27.37
C PHE A 551 -4.65 -4.35 28.64
N VAL A 552 -5.51 -4.63 29.63
CA VAL A 552 -5.11 -5.21 30.92
C VAL A 552 -4.62 -6.65 30.75
N SER A 553 -5.28 -7.47 29.94
CA SER A 553 -4.78 -8.83 29.61
C SER A 553 -3.42 -8.78 28.95
N GLY A 554 -3.18 -7.83 28.03
CA GLY A 554 -1.88 -7.60 27.44
C GLY A 554 -0.78 -7.31 28.46
N MET A 555 -1.05 -6.44 29.45
CA MET A 555 -0.09 -6.12 30.53
C MET A 555 0.20 -7.31 31.45
N VAL A 556 -0.84 -8.04 31.86
CA VAL A 556 -0.71 -9.21 32.73
C VAL A 556 0.09 -10.31 32.02
N ASN A 557 -0.25 -10.61 30.77
CA ASN A 557 0.46 -11.62 29.97
C ASN A 557 1.91 -11.22 29.72
N ALA A 558 2.18 -9.96 29.36
CA ALA A 558 3.55 -9.48 29.16
C ALA A 558 4.40 -9.62 30.43
N THR A 559 3.82 -9.37 31.61
CA THR A 559 4.53 -9.52 32.89
C THR A 559 4.78 -10.99 33.22
N ALA A 560 3.76 -11.83 33.04
CA ALA A 560 3.84 -13.28 33.29
C ALA A 560 4.85 -13.99 32.37
N ILE A 561 5.07 -13.48 31.16
CA ILE A 561 6.04 -14.01 30.19
C ILE A 561 7.45 -13.46 30.43
N SER A 562 7.57 -12.15 30.63
CA SER A 562 8.88 -11.48 30.70
C SER A 562 9.66 -11.82 31.98
N LEU A 563 8.97 -11.99 33.11
CA LEU A 563 9.63 -12.25 34.40
C LEU A 563 10.35 -13.62 34.43
N PRO A 564 9.74 -14.75 34.01
CA PRO A 564 10.43 -16.04 33.98
C PRO A 564 11.51 -16.14 32.88
N LEU A 565 11.34 -15.41 31.78
CA LEU A 565 12.27 -15.44 30.64
C LEU A 565 13.39 -14.40 30.72
N TYR A 566 13.38 -13.55 31.75
CA TYR A 566 14.40 -12.52 31.96
C TYR A 566 15.82 -13.10 32.07
N PRO A 567 16.09 -14.20 32.81
CA PRO A 567 17.44 -14.80 32.87
C PRO A 567 17.95 -15.26 31.50
N LEU A 568 17.09 -15.84 30.66
CA LEU A 568 17.44 -16.22 29.29
C LEU A 568 17.75 -14.99 28.44
N SER A 569 17.01 -13.89 28.62
CA SER A 569 17.26 -12.64 27.90
C SER A 569 18.61 -12.02 28.27
N VAL A 570 19.00 -12.07 29.55
CA VAL A 570 20.33 -11.64 30.02
C VAL A 570 21.43 -12.50 29.42
N LEU A 571 21.25 -13.83 29.37
CA LEU A 571 22.21 -14.75 28.77
C LEU A 571 22.41 -14.47 27.27
N VAL A 572 21.32 -14.31 26.52
CA VAL A 572 21.35 -13.97 25.10
C VAL A 572 22.08 -12.65 24.85
N ALA A 573 21.73 -11.59 25.59
CA ALA A 573 22.36 -10.28 25.45
C ALA A 573 23.88 -10.35 25.65
N ASN A 574 24.34 -11.05 26.69
CA ASN A 574 25.77 -11.21 26.97
C ASN A 574 26.50 -12.02 25.90
N MET A 575 25.91 -13.12 25.44
CA MET A 575 26.51 -13.97 24.40
C MET A 575 26.53 -13.26 23.03
N GLN A 576 25.52 -12.44 22.71
CA GLN A 576 25.36 -11.75 21.43
C GLN A 576 25.94 -10.33 21.39
N ALA A 577 26.45 -9.77 22.48
CA ALA A 577 27.11 -8.46 22.46
C ALA A 577 28.61 -8.53 22.11
N GLN A 578 29.22 -9.70 22.25
CA GLN A 578 30.67 -9.93 22.06
C GLN A 578 31.01 -10.28 20.61
N VAL A 579 32.09 -9.74 20.06
CA VAL A 579 32.58 -10.03 18.70
C VAL A 579 34.00 -10.58 18.80
N GLY A 580 34.31 -11.66 18.06
CA GLY A 580 35.52 -12.45 18.25
C GLY A 580 35.30 -13.65 19.18
N GLY A 581 35.75 -14.82 18.73
CA GLY A 581 35.76 -16.05 19.52
C GLY A 581 37.16 -16.31 20.06
N GLY A 582 37.32 -16.20 21.38
CA GLY A 582 38.27 -17.02 22.12
C GLY A 582 37.45 -17.99 22.96
N GLY A 583 37.40 -19.26 22.57
CA GLY A 583 37.05 -20.33 23.49
C GLY A 583 38.33 -20.80 24.18
N GLY A 584 38.34 -20.82 25.52
CA GLY A 584 39.39 -21.44 26.33
C GLY A 584 40.33 -20.45 27.00
N GLY A 585 40.34 -20.46 28.34
CA GLY A 585 41.14 -19.56 29.16
C GLY A 585 42.66 -19.69 28.97
N GLY A 586 43.36 -18.59 29.27
CA GLY A 586 44.81 -18.52 29.26
C GLY A 586 45.30 -17.10 29.05
N ARG A 587 46.17 -16.62 29.94
CA ARG A 587 46.79 -15.28 29.92
C ARG A 587 47.46 -14.95 28.58
N GLY A 588 47.26 -13.71 28.14
CA GLY A 588 48.18 -12.94 27.29
C GLY A 588 48.23 -13.28 25.80
N ASN A 589 47.74 -12.38 24.94
CA ASN A 589 48.61 -11.72 23.95
C ASN A 589 47.89 -10.56 23.25
N ALA A 590 48.66 -9.51 22.96
CA ALA A 590 48.22 -8.33 22.23
C ALA A 590 48.00 -8.62 20.73
N GLY A 591 47.07 -7.87 20.13
CA GLY A 591 47.08 -7.53 18.70
C GLY A 591 46.60 -8.56 17.69
N ARG A 592 45.31 -8.50 17.34
CA ARG A 592 44.88 -8.75 15.95
C ARG A 592 43.90 -7.66 15.53
N HIS A 593 44.45 -6.66 14.84
CA HIS A 593 43.68 -5.67 14.10
C HIS A 593 43.01 -6.33 12.90
N CYS A 594 41.71 -6.07 12.72
CA CYS A 594 41.06 -6.22 11.41
C CYS A 594 41.73 -5.22 10.47
N GLY A 595 42.60 -5.73 9.59
CA GLY A 595 43.39 -4.95 8.64
C GLY A 595 42.52 -4.20 7.64
N ASN A 596 42.92 -2.97 7.37
CA ASN A 596 42.38 -2.06 6.37
C ASN A 596 43.03 -2.39 5.01
N PRO A 597 42.30 -2.75 3.93
CA PRO A 597 42.89 -2.91 2.61
C PRO A 597 42.80 -1.56 1.89
N GLY A 598 43.88 -0.76 1.95
CA GLY A 598 43.90 0.50 1.21
C GLY A 598 45.04 1.45 1.58
N SER A 599 46.28 1.07 1.26
CA SER A 599 47.36 2.02 0.94
C SER A 599 48.57 1.25 0.41
N ALA A 600 48.71 1.21 -0.92
CA ALA A 600 49.97 0.91 -1.58
C ALA A 600 50.39 2.16 -2.36
N ALA A 601 51.34 2.88 -1.80
CA ALA A 601 52.34 3.71 -2.46
C ALA A 601 53.58 3.66 -1.54
#